data_AF-A0A842HJF0-F1
#
_entry.id   AF-A0A842HJF0-F1
#
_cell.length_a   1.000
_cell.length_b   1.000
_cell.length_c   1.000
_cell.angle_alpha   90.00
_cell.angle_beta   90.00
_cell.angle_gamma   90.00
#
_symmetry.space_group_name_H-M   'P 1'
#
loop_
_entity.id
_entity.type
_entity.pdbx_description
1 polymer ?
#
loop_
_entity_poly.entity_id
_entity_poly.type
_entity_poly.pdbx_seq_one_letter_code
_entity_poly.pdbx_strand_id
1 'polypeptide(L)'
;MKIGSTYKFSEVQARHWAQFAAGADFTKAQAKRRILELAKLLPTTARKLQSDPRHSFADNALVEQINTLIEQRCALTIRRLTD
;
A
#
# COMPACT_ATOMS: atom_id res chain seq x y z
N MET A 1 -3.43 -2.76 12.78
CA MET A 1 -3.98 -1.50 13.35
C MET A 1 -5.08 -0.96 12.44
N LYS A 2 -6.00 -0.15 12.99
CA LYS A 2 -7.13 0.46 12.28
C LYS A 2 -6.67 1.65 11.43
N ILE A 3 -7.26 1.85 10.25
CA ILE A 3 -7.05 3.07 9.44
C ILE A 3 -8.33 3.91 9.56
N GLY A 4 -8.25 5.01 10.31
CA GLY A 4 -9.42 5.82 10.64
C GLY A 4 -10.50 4.98 11.33
N SER A 5 -11.64 4.76 10.66
CA SER A 5 -12.78 4.02 11.17
C SER A 5 -12.86 2.53 10.78
N THR A 6 -11.96 1.98 9.95
CA THR A 6 -12.06 0.57 9.49
C THR A 6 -10.80 -0.27 9.73
N TYR A 7 -11.00 -1.59 9.92
CA TYR A 7 -9.96 -2.61 9.96
C TYR A 7 -9.81 -3.35 8.62
N LYS A 8 -10.86 -3.38 7.78
CA LYS A 8 -10.86 -4.13 6.53
C LYS A 8 -10.28 -3.28 5.41
N PHE A 9 -9.16 -3.71 4.86
CA PHE A 9 -8.46 -2.95 3.81
C PHE A 9 -9.37 -2.64 2.60
N SER A 10 -10.18 -3.60 2.17
CA SER A 10 -11.11 -3.42 1.05
C SER A 10 -12.15 -2.33 1.28
N GLU A 11 -12.34 -1.84 2.52
CA GLU A 11 -13.28 -0.75 2.86
C GLU A 11 -12.56 0.58 3.07
N VAL A 12 -11.22 0.62 3.03
CA VAL A 12 -10.44 1.84 3.26
C VAL A 12 -10.65 2.84 2.11
N GLN A 13 -11.18 4.02 2.41
CA GLN A 13 -11.41 5.11 1.45
C GLN A 13 -10.57 6.34 1.83
N ALA A 14 -10.55 7.36 0.97
CA ALA A 14 -9.86 8.62 1.22
C ALA A 14 -10.19 9.25 2.60
N ARG A 15 -11.46 9.16 3.03
CA ARG A 15 -11.90 9.67 4.34
C ARG A 15 -11.22 8.98 5.53
N HIS A 16 -10.96 7.67 5.43
CA HIS A 16 -10.32 6.89 6.48
C HIS A 16 -8.84 7.26 6.61
N TRP A 17 -8.17 7.53 5.49
CA TRP A 17 -6.80 8.07 5.48
C TRP A 17 -6.72 9.49 6.04
N ALA A 18 -7.72 10.34 5.76
CA ALA A 18 -7.77 11.68 6.34
C ALA A 18 -7.96 11.65 7.86
N GLN A 19 -8.84 10.76 8.36
CA GLN A 19 -9.00 10.54 9.81
C GLN A 19 -7.72 10.03 10.46
N PHE A 20 -7.02 9.09 9.80
CA PHE A 20 -5.73 8.61 10.27
C PHE A 20 -4.68 9.73 10.34
N ALA A 21 -4.59 10.57 9.29
CA ALA A 21 -3.64 11.67 9.24
C ALA A 21 -3.87 12.70 10.36
N ALA A 22 -5.14 13.03 10.64
CA ALA A 22 -5.49 13.94 11.73
C ALA A 22 -5.05 13.43 13.11
N GLY A 23 -5.07 12.11 13.34
CA GLY A 23 -4.58 11.51 14.59
C GLY A 23 -3.06 11.34 14.67
N ALA A 24 -2.33 11.67 13.60
CA ALA A 24 -0.88 11.49 13.48
C ALA A 24 -0.16 12.80 13.15
N ASP A 25 -0.79 13.96 13.41
CA ASP A 25 -0.27 15.31 13.17
C ASP A 25 0.17 15.58 11.71
N PHE A 26 -0.42 14.87 10.74
CA PHE A 26 -0.20 15.12 9.31
C PHE A 26 -1.36 15.88 8.70
N THR A 27 -1.06 16.81 7.78
CA THR A 27 -2.10 17.36 6.92
C THR A 27 -2.62 16.30 5.94
N LYS A 28 -3.90 16.42 5.54
CA LYS A 28 -4.51 15.54 4.51
C LYS A 28 -3.68 15.51 3.21
N ALA A 29 -3.10 16.64 2.83
CA ALA A 29 -2.26 16.75 1.63
C ALA A 29 -0.93 15.99 1.77
N GLN A 30 -0.22 16.16 2.90
CA GLN A 30 1.02 15.43 3.19
C GLN A 30 0.78 13.92 3.24
N ALA A 31 -0.27 13.48 3.94
CA ALA A 31 -0.62 12.07 4.03
C ALA A 31 -0.98 11.49 2.65
N LYS A 32 -1.85 12.15 1.89
CA LYS A 32 -2.21 11.71 0.52
C LYS A 32 -0.97 11.58 -0.36
N ARG A 33 -0.09 12.58 -0.37
CA ARG A 33 1.15 12.55 -1.16
C ARG A 33 2.00 11.35 -0.77
N ARG A 34 2.25 11.15 0.53
CA ARG A 34 3.12 10.08 1.01
C ARG A 34 2.54 8.68 0.74
N ILE A 35 1.23 8.49 0.93
CA ILE A 35 0.55 7.23 0.66
C ILE A 35 0.62 6.90 -0.84
N LEU A 36 0.41 7.88 -1.71
CA LEU A 36 0.51 7.68 -3.16
C LEU A 36 1.93 7.34 -3.61
N GLU A 37 2.95 8.00 -3.06
CA GLU A 37 4.36 7.65 -3.31
C GLU A 37 4.64 6.20 -2.95
N LEU A 38 4.25 5.77 -1.75
CA LEU A 38 4.46 4.40 -1.28
C LEU A 38 3.69 3.38 -2.12
N ALA A 39 2.42 3.66 -2.44
CA ALA A 39 1.61 2.76 -3.27
C ALA A 39 2.19 2.60 -4.69
N LYS A 40 2.87 3.61 -5.23
CA LYS A 40 3.57 3.51 -6.52
C LYS A 40 4.90 2.75 -6.41
N LEU A 41 5.60 2.90 -5.29
CA LEU A 41 6.94 2.32 -5.09
C LEU A 41 6.90 0.83 -4.71
N LEU A 42 5.99 0.44 -3.82
CA LEU A 42 5.95 -0.88 -3.20
C LEU A 42 5.88 -2.06 -4.19
N PRO A 43 5.04 -2.04 -5.24
CA PRO A 43 4.98 -3.15 -6.19
C PRO A 43 6.32 -3.45 -6.85
N THR A 44 7.00 -2.41 -7.35
CA THR A 44 8.30 -2.56 -8.01
C THR A 44 9.38 -3.00 -7.03
N THR A 45 9.38 -2.48 -5.80
CA THR A 45 10.32 -2.91 -4.76
C THR A 45 10.14 -4.38 -4.40
N ALA A 46 8.89 -4.85 -4.27
CA ALA A 46 8.59 -6.24 -3.94
C ALA A 46 9.04 -7.20 -5.06
N ARG A 47 8.83 -6.83 -6.33
CA ARG A 47 9.33 -7.60 -7.48
C ARG A 47 10.84 -7.65 -7.55
N LYS A 48 11.51 -6.51 -7.32
CA LYS A 48 12.98 -6.46 -7.24
C LYS A 48 13.51 -7.39 -6.15
N LEU A 49 12.88 -7.40 -4.98
CA LEU A 49 13.26 -8.27 -3.86
C LEU A 49 13.08 -9.76 -4.20
N GLN A 50 12.01 -10.13 -4.91
CA GLN A 50 11.79 -11.51 -5.37
C GLN A 50 12.87 -11.94 -6.37
N SER A 51 13.30 -11.04 -7.27
CA SER A 51 14.29 -11.33 -8.30
C SER A 51 15.75 -11.22 -7.85
N ASP A 52 16.01 -10.65 -6.67
CA ASP A 52 17.39 -10.44 -6.18
C ASP A 52 18.01 -11.80 -5.81
N PRO A 53 19.11 -12.23 -6.48
CA PRO A 53 19.74 -13.53 -6.23
C PRO A 53 20.28 -13.68 -4.81
N ARG A 54 20.47 -12.58 -4.06
CA ARG A 54 20.85 -12.62 -2.65
C ARG A 54 19.75 -13.16 -1.75
N HIS A 55 18.53 -13.25 -2.26
CA HIS A 55 17.38 -13.82 -1.59
C HIS A 55 16.90 -15.07 -2.33
N SER A 56 16.62 -16.15 -1.59
CA SER A 56 16.08 -17.40 -2.14
C SER A 56 14.56 -17.33 -2.36
N PHE A 57 14.10 -16.29 -3.05
CA PHE A 57 12.68 -16.02 -3.31
C PHE A 57 12.25 -16.24 -4.76
N ALA A 58 13.20 -16.46 -5.67
CA ALA A 58 12.90 -16.81 -7.05
C ALA A 58 12.00 -18.07 -7.12
N ASP A 59 11.02 -18.05 -8.01
CA ASP A 59 10.05 -19.14 -8.27
C ASP A 59 9.23 -19.60 -7.05
N ASN A 60 9.25 -18.84 -5.96
CA ASN A 60 8.46 -19.16 -4.78
C ASN A 60 6.99 -18.74 -4.96
N ALA A 61 6.09 -19.71 -5.04
CA ALA A 61 4.66 -19.48 -5.25
C ALA A 61 4.00 -18.62 -4.16
N LEU A 62 4.44 -18.71 -2.90
CA LEU A 62 3.92 -17.88 -1.82
C LEU A 62 4.37 -16.42 -2.00
N VAL A 63 5.64 -16.20 -2.39
CA VAL A 63 6.15 -14.84 -2.67
C VAL A 63 5.40 -14.23 -3.85
N GLU A 64 5.07 -15.01 -4.88
CA GLU A 64 4.26 -14.56 -6.01
C GLU A 64 2.86 -14.09 -5.58
N GLN A 65 2.21 -14.85 -4.69
CA GLN A 65 0.91 -14.46 -4.11
C GLN A 65 1.01 -13.18 -3.27
N ILE A 66 2.09 -13.03 -2.49
CA ILE A 66 2.36 -11.81 -1.71
C ILE A 66 2.51 -10.61 -2.66
N ASN A 67 3.29 -10.74 -3.73
CA ASN A 67 3.51 -9.67 -4.70
C ASN A 67 2.20 -9.26 -5.41
N THR A 68 1.41 -10.24 -5.84
CA THR A 68 0.10 -9.99 -6.43
C THR A 68 -0.82 -9.25 -5.45
N LEU A 69 -0.82 -9.63 -4.17
CA LEU A 69 -1.63 -8.95 -3.15
C LEU A 69 -1.15 -7.52 -2.89
N ILE A 70 0.17 -7.28 -2.89
CA ILE A 70 0.75 -5.92 -2.79
C ILE A 70 0.28 -5.06 -3.96
N GLU A 71 0.37 -5.58 -5.19
CA GLU A 71 -0.06 -4.91 -6.42
C GLU A 71 -1.55 -4.53 -6.37
N GLN A 72 -2.43 -5.49 -6.04
CA GLN A 72 -3.87 -5.26 -5.93
C GLN A 72 -4.20 -4.18 -4.90
N ARG A 73 -3.56 -4.22 -3.73
CA ARG A 73 -3.81 -3.26 -2.65
C ARG A 73 -3.29 -1.87 -2.99
N CYS A 74 -2.13 -1.78 -3.63
CA CYS A 74 -1.56 -0.52 -4.09
C CYS A 74 -2.44 0.12 -5.17
N ALA A 75 -2.88 -0.66 -6.17
CA ALA A 75 -3.78 -0.20 -7.21
C ALA A 75 -5.10 0.33 -6.64
N LEU A 76 -5.71 -0.41 -5.70
CA LEU A 76 -6.95 0.03 -5.04
C LEU A 76 -6.74 1.34 -4.26
N THR A 77 -5.61 1.48 -3.57
CA THR A 77 -5.28 2.69 -2.81
C THR A 77 -5.11 3.90 -3.72
N ILE A 78 -4.37 3.73 -4.83
CA ILE A 78 -4.16 4.80 -5.82
C ILE A 78 -5.52 5.27 -6.35
N ARG A 79 -6.32 4.34 -6.88
CA ARG A 79 -7.65 4.64 -7.43
C ARG A 79 -8.49 5.46 -6.44
N ARG A 80 -8.60 5.02 -5.19
CA ARG A 80 -9.42 5.68 -4.16
C ARG A 80 -8.91 7.04 -3.68
N LEU A 81 -7.65 7.38 -3.98
CA LEU A 81 -7.06 8.66 -3.61
C LEU A 81 -6.97 9.63 -4.80
N THR A 82 -7.06 9.12 -6.02
CA THR A 82 -7.05 9.92 -7.25
C THR A 82 -8.44 10.20 -7.80
N ASP A 83 -9.40 9.29 -7.58
CA ASP A 83 -10.83 9.50 -7.80
C ASP A 83 -11.40 10.47 -6.75
#